data_AF-A0A1B6Y7C5-F1
#
_entry.id   AF-A0A1B6Y7C5-F1
#
_cell.length_a   1.000
_cell.length_b   1.000
_cell.length_c   1.000
_cell.angle_alpha   90.00
_cell.angle_beta   90.00
_cell.angle_gamma   90.00
#
_symmetry.space_group_name_H-M   'P 1'
#
loop_
_entity.id
_entity.type
_entity.pdbx_description
1 polymer ?
#
loop_
_entity_poly.entity_id
_entity_poly.type
_entity_poly.pdbx_seq_one_letter_code
_entity_poly.pdbx_strand_id
1 'polypeptide(L)'
;MKSLTIPLFKAIIKNRVFSICLSITLIFFICKGILYALIGSFVPLLFIITILCLFLFSITKSPGAFKRTLTMWSVLLILWSATRLFLSIINKFVKHIPEGHIDGQLGLMSVLLSMTFLIFSFYMLKNRKIILQE
;
A
#
# COMPACT_ATOMS: atom_id res chain seq x y z
N MET A 1 20.72 3.46 24.59
CA MET A 1 19.57 2.94 23.80
C MET A 1 20.09 1.92 22.80
N LYS A 2 19.85 0.62 22.98
CA LYS A 2 20.20 -0.38 21.95
C LYS A 2 19.34 -0.09 20.72
N SER A 3 19.98 -0.02 19.56
CA SER A 3 19.35 0.24 18.27
C SER A 3 18.34 -0.86 17.93
N LEU A 4 17.07 -0.63 18.27
CA LEU A 4 15.93 -1.52 18.02
C LEU A 4 15.60 -1.67 16.52
N THR A 5 16.24 -0.89 15.66
CA THR A 5 16.06 -0.92 14.19
C THR A 5 16.64 -2.18 13.56
N ILE A 6 17.82 -2.62 14.02
CA ILE A 6 18.54 -3.78 13.48
C ILE A 6 17.72 -5.09 13.60
N PRO A 7 17.15 -5.45 14.77
CA PRO A 7 16.35 -6.67 14.88
C PRO A 7 15.07 -6.63 14.06
N LEU A 8 14.35 -5.49 14.01
CA LEU A 8 13.11 -5.37 13.26
C LEU A 8 13.35 -5.50 11.74
N PHE A 9 14.40 -4.85 11.24
CA PHE A 9 14.77 -4.93 9.83
C PHE A 9 15.16 -6.36 9.43
N LYS A 10 15.91 -7.06 10.30
CA LYS A 10 16.22 -8.49 10.10
C LYS A 10 14.97 -9.36 10.09
N ALA A 11 14.01 -9.13 10.98
CA ALA A 11 12.75 -9.88 11.03
C ALA A 11 11.92 -9.69 9.74
N ILE A 12 11.87 -8.46 9.21
CA ILE A 12 11.19 -8.17 7.94
C ILE A 12 11.89 -8.87 6.77
N ILE A 13 13.22 -8.79 6.67
CA ILE A 13 13.99 -9.44 5.60
C ILE A 13 13.90 -10.97 5.66
N LYS A 14 13.91 -11.55 6.87
CA LYS A 14 13.74 -13.00 7.08
C LYS A 14 12.41 -13.47 6.48
N ASN A 15 11.37 -12.64 6.58
CA ASN A 15 10.06 -12.90 5.99
C ASN A 15 9.97 -12.33 4.55
N ARG A 16 10.64 -12.99 3.60
CA ARG A 16 10.77 -12.53 2.20
C ARG A 16 9.43 -12.14 1.56
N VAL A 17 8.40 -12.98 1.67
CA VAL A 17 7.08 -12.73 1.07
C VAL A 17 6.47 -11.43 1.62
N PHE A 18 6.53 -11.24 2.94
CA PHE A 18 6.03 -10.04 3.57
C PHE A 18 6.80 -8.78 3.14
N SER A 19 8.13 -8.85 3.10
CA SER A 19 8.99 -7.76 2.63
C SER A 19 8.69 -7.40 1.17
N ILE A 20 8.49 -8.40 0.31
CA ILE A 20 8.14 -8.20 -1.11
C ILE A 20 6.76 -7.54 -1.24
N CYS A 21 5.73 -8.01 -0.54
CA CYS A 21 4.40 -7.38 -0.57
C CYS A 21 4.45 -5.92 -0.12
N LEU A 22 5.14 -5.63 0.99
CA LEU A 22 5.28 -4.26 1.49
C LEU A 22 6.04 -3.38 0.49
N SER A 23 7.15 -3.87 -0.06
CA SER A 23 7.97 -3.13 -1.02
C SER A 23 7.23 -2.85 -2.32
N ILE A 24 6.55 -3.85 -2.89
CA ILE A 24 5.77 -3.69 -4.13
C ILE A 24 4.67 -2.64 -3.93
N THR A 25 3.93 -2.71 -2.83
CA THR A 25 2.85 -1.73 -2.57
C THR A 25 3.41 -0.32 -2.41
N LEU A 26 4.48 -0.13 -1.65
CA LEU A 26 5.10 1.20 -1.48
C LEU A 26 5.64 1.75 -2.81
N ILE A 27 6.42 0.95 -3.56
CA ILE A 27 6.98 1.37 -4.85
C ILE A 27 5.87 1.75 -5.83
N PHE A 28 4.80 0.97 -5.90
CA PHE A 28 3.67 1.30 -6.76
C PHE A 28 3.07 2.69 -6.46
N PHE A 29 2.83 3.01 -5.19
CA PHE A 29 2.29 4.31 -4.81
C PHE A 29 3.29 5.46 -5.00
N ILE A 30 4.60 5.20 -4.87
CA ILE A 30 5.65 6.18 -5.21
C ILE A 30 5.61 6.49 -6.71
N CYS A 31 5.63 5.45 -7.56
CA CYS A 31 5.56 5.63 -9.01
C CYS A 31 4.26 6.36 -9.42
N LYS A 32 3.12 6.00 -8.84
CA LYS A 32 1.86 6.72 -9.05
C LYS A 32 1.94 8.17 -8.57
N GLY A 33 2.53 8.42 -7.39
CA GLY A 33 2.76 9.77 -6.88
C GLY A 33 3.55 10.63 -7.83
N ILE A 34 4.66 10.11 -8.36
CA ILE A 34 5.51 10.79 -9.34
C ILE A 34 4.73 11.05 -10.63
N LEU A 35 4.04 10.05 -11.18
CA LEU A 35 3.24 10.21 -12.40
C LEU A 35 2.14 11.28 -12.24
N TYR A 36 1.49 11.35 -11.08
CA TYR A 36 0.48 12.38 -10.80
C TYR A 36 1.10 13.76 -10.59
N ALA A 37 2.29 13.84 -9.97
CA ALA A 37 3.01 15.10 -9.84
C ALA A 37 3.42 15.67 -11.21
N LEU A 38 3.82 14.81 -12.16
CA LEU A 38 4.16 15.22 -13.53
C LEU A 38 2.98 15.84 -14.29
N ILE A 39 1.74 15.49 -13.95
CA ILE A 39 0.52 16.11 -14.51
C ILE A 39 0.00 17.27 -13.64
N GLY A 40 0.80 17.76 -12.68
CA GLY A 40 0.47 18.90 -11.82
C GLY A 40 -0.30 18.56 -10.53
N SER A 41 -0.61 17.28 -10.28
CA SER A 41 -1.32 16.83 -9.08
C SER A 41 -0.35 16.29 -8.03
N PHE A 42 0.08 17.14 -7.10
CA PHE A 42 1.05 16.77 -6.04
C PHE A 42 0.48 15.98 -4.86
N VAL A 43 -0.85 15.92 -4.72
CA VAL A 43 -1.52 15.29 -3.56
C VAL A 43 -1.10 13.82 -3.34
N PRO A 44 -1.10 12.93 -4.36
CA PRO A 44 -0.71 11.53 -4.16
C PRO A 44 0.76 11.38 -3.75
N LEU A 45 1.64 12.26 -4.24
CA LEU A 45 3.06 12.25 -3.88
C LEU A 45 3.28 12.65 -2.42
N LEU A 46 2.63 13.74 -1.96
CA LEU A 46 2.68 14.16 -0.56
C LEU A 46 2.15 13.08 0.38
N PHE A 47 1.07 12.41 -0.02
CA PHE A 47 0.51 11.31 0.74
C PHE A 47 1.51 10.15 0.91
N ILE A 48 2.12 9.65 -0.18
CA ILE A 48 3.06 8.53 -0.07
C ILE A 48 4.36 8.91 0.66
N ILE A 49 4.85 10.14 0.50
CA ILE A 49 6.00 10.64 1.27
C ILE A 49 5.68 10.63 2.77
N THR A 50 4.48 11.08 3.15
CA THR A 50 4.04 11.05 4.55
C THR A 50 4.02 9.63 5.11
N ILE A 51 3.51 8.66 4.33
CA ILE A 51 3.54 7.24 4.70
C ILE A 51 4.96 6.72 4.88
N LEU A 52 5.89 7.07 3.97
CA LEU A 52 7.30 6.69 4.10
C LEU A 52 7.94 7.28 5.34
N CYS A 53 7.72 8.56 5.63
CA CYS A 53 8.18 9.22 6.85
C CYS A 53 7.63 8.52 8.10
N LEU A 54 6.34 8.13 8.11
CA LEU A 54 5.76 7.36 9.21
C LEU A 54 6.43 6.00 9.39
N PHE A 55 6.76 5.29 8.29
CA PHE A 55 7.50 4.03 8.38
C PHE A 55 8.90 4.23 8.96
N LEU A 56 9.66 5.22 8.46
CA LEU A 56 11.00 5.57 8.94
C LEU A 56 11.02 6.06 10.39
N PHE A 57 9.98 6.76 10.83
CA PHE A 57 9.86 7.17 12.23
C PHE A 57 9.43 6.00 13.13
N SER A 58 8.54 5.14 12.63
CA SER A 58 8.03 4.02 13.42
C SER A 58 9.07 2.93 13.65
N ILE A 59 9.98 2.69 12.70
CA ILE A 59 11.08 1.70 12.84
C ILE A 59 12.08 2.12 13.91
N THR A 60 12.33 3.41 14.10
CA THR A 60 13.25 3.93 15.12
C THR A 60 12.62 4.01 16.50
N LYS A 61 11.29 4.15 16.57
CA LYS A 61 10.55 4.31 17.83
C LYS A 61 10.33 3.00 18.58
N SER A 62 9.61 2.04 18.00
CA SER A 62 9.35 0.74 18.62
C SER A 62 8.69 -0.25 17.66
N PRO A 63 8.78 -1.58 17.91
CA PRO A 63 8.10 -2.59 17.09
C PRO A 63 6.57 -2.40 17.10
N GLY A 64 6.03 -1.95 18.24
CA GLY A 64 4.62 -1.61 18.38
C GLY A 64 4.20 -0.42 17.51
N ALA A 65 5.04 0.62 17.41
CA ALA A 65 4.79 1.75 16.52
C ALA A 65 4.81 1.31 15.05
N PHE A 66 5.82 0.52 14.64
CA PHE A 66 5.91 0.00 13.28
C PHE A 66 4.70 -0.87 12.91
N LYS A 67 4.25 -1.73 13.84
CA LYS A 67 3.04 -2.53 13.68
C LYS A 67 1.78 -1.68 13.48
N ARG A 68 1.66 -0.54 14.18
CA ARG A 68 0.53 0.40 14.00
C ARG A 68 0.58 1.06 12.62
N THR A 69 1.74 1.56 12.20
CA THR A 69 1.93 2.14 10.87
C THR A 69 1.61 1.13 9.76
N LEU A 70 2.09 -0.10 9.90
CA LEU A 70 1.79 -1.19 8.97
C LEU A 70 0.31 -1.55 8.94
N THR A 71 -0.35 -1.58 10.10
CA THR A 71 -1.79 -1.84 10.21
C THR A 71 -2.57 -0.75 9.47
N MET A 72 -2.24 0.52 9.74
CA MET A 72 -2.83 1.67 9.05
C MET A 72 -2.61 1.57 7.54
N TRP A 73 -1.39 1.29 7.09
CA TRP A 73 -1.07 1.13 5.66
C TRP A 73 -1.88 0.01 5.01
N SER A 74 -1.98 -1.15 5.68
CA SER A 74 -2.76 -2.28 5.17
C SER A 74 -4.25 -1.94 5.07
N VAL A 75 -4.81 -1.22 6.05
CA VAL A 75 -6.21 -0.77 6.00
C VAL A 75 -6.44 0.23 4.87
N LEU A 76 -5.53 1.18 4.66
CA LEU A 76 -5.60 2.13 3.55
C LEU A 76 -5.56 1.41 2.19
N LEU A 77 -4.71 0.39 2.05
CA LEU A 77 -4.67 -0.44 0.84
C LEU A 77 -5.96 -1.22 0.63
N ILE A 78 -6.56 -1.79 1.68
CA ILE A 78 -7.86 -2.47 1.60
C ILE A 78 -8.92 -1.48 1.10
N LEU A 79 -9.01 -0.29 1.72
CA LEU A 79 -9.97 0.74 1.32
C LEU A 79 -9.77 1.17 -0.14
N TRP A 80 -8.52 1.39 -0.55
CA TRP A 80 -8.17 1.78 -1.91
C TRP A 80 -8.57 0.69 -2.93
N SER A 81 -8.16 -0.57 -2.68
CA SER A 81 -8.48 -1.69 -3.55
C SER A 81 -9.98 -1.97 -3.62
N ALA A 82 -10.67 -1.94 -2.49
CA ALA A 82 -12.12 -2.17 -2.43
C ALA A 82 -12.89 -1.09 -3.18
N THR A 83 -12.54 0.19 -2.97
CA THR A 83 -13.16 1.31 -3.68
C THR A 83 -12.94 1.19 -5.19
N ARG A 84 -11.73 0.82 -5.62
CA ARG A 84 -11.45 0.59 -7.04
C ARG A 84 -12.25 -0.55 -7.64
N LEU A 85 -12.30 -1.70 -6.97
CA LEU A 85 -13.09 -2.84 -7.43
C LEU A 85 -14.57 -2.49 -7.52
N PHE A 86 -15.10 -1.78 -6.52
CA PHE A 86 -16.48 -1.30 -6.52
C PHE A 86 -16.77 -0.36 -7.69
N LEU A 87 -15.90 0.63 -7.94
CA LEU A 87 -16.04 1.54 -9.09
C LEU A 87 -15.93 0.81 -10.43
N SER A 88 -15.04 -0.18 -10.56
CA SER A 88 -14.94 -1.03 -11.75
C SER A 88 -16.21 -1.83 -12.01
N ILE A 89 -16.87 -2.33 -10.96
CA ILE A 89 -18.17 -3.01 -11.08
C ILE A 89 -19.23 -2.02 -11.57
N ILE A 90 -19.33 -0.84 -10.94
CA ILE A 90 -20.31 0.19 -11.35
C ILE A 90 -20.12 0.60 -12.81
N ASN A 91 -18.88 0.84 -13.25
CA ASN A 91 -18.58 1.25 -14.62
C ASN A 91 -19.00 0.17 -15.66
N LYS A 92 -18.96 -1.11 -15.28
CA LYS A 92 -19.39 -2.21 -16.15
C LYS A 92 -20.92 -2.40 -16.20
N PHE A 93 -21.61 -2.19 -15.09
CA PHE A 93 -23.01 -2.61 -14.95
C PHE A 93 -24.03 -1.47 -14.94
N VAL A 94 -23.64 -0.23 -14.60
CA VAL A 94 -24.58 0.89 -14.44
C VAL A 94 -24.49 1.85 -15.63
N LYS A 95 -23.32 2.43 -15.85
CA LYS A 95 -23.09 3.37 -16.96
C LYS A 95 -21.60 3.44 -17.25
N HIS A 96 -21.25 3.21 -18.50
CA HIS A 96 -19.89 3.41 -18.98
C HIS A 96 -19.54 4.90 -18.89
N ILE A 97 -18.46 5.23 -18.18
CA ILE A 97 -17.96 6.60 -18.08
C ILE A 97 -17.17 6.90 -19.36
N PRO A 98 -17.64 7.80 -20.24
CA PRO A 98 -17.03 8.01 -21.57
C PRO A 98 -15.67 8.73 -21.53
N GLU A 99 -15.20 9.12 -20.34
CA GLU A 99 -13.93 9.80 -20.18
C GLU A 99 -12.77 8.80 -20.27
N GLY A 100 -12.05 8.78 -21.41
CA GLY A 100 -11.04 7.76 -21.71
C GLY A 100 -9.96 7.55 -20.64
N HIS A 101 -9.63 8.59 -19.86
CA HIS A 101 -8.69 8.48 -18.74
C HIS A 101 -9.23 7.72 -17.51
N ILE A 102 -10.55 7.63 -17.34
CA ILE A 102 -11.22 6.85 -16.28
C ILE A 102 -11.42 5.42 -16.76
N ASP A 103 -11.77 5.23 -18.03
CA ASP A 103 -11.97 3.90 -18.58
C ASP A 103 -10.67 3.07 -18.58
N GLY A 104 -9.54 3.71 -18.95
CA GLY A 104 -8.21 3.10 -18.79
C GLY A 104 -7.83 2.78 -17.33
N GLN A 105 -8.42 3.47 -16.35
CA GLN A 105 -8.21 3.19 -14.92
C GLN A 105 -9.12 2.10 -14.36
N LEU A 106 -10.21 1.75 -15.05
CA LEU A 106 -11.20 0.75 -14.61
C LEU A 106 -11.19 -0.53 -15.45
N GLY A 107 -10.29 -0.61 -16.44
CA GLY A 107 -10.07 -1.79 -17.27
C GLY A 107 -9.60 -3.04 -16.51
N LEU A 108 -9.51 -4.17 -17.22
CA LEU A 108 -9.22 -5.49 -16.66
C LEU A 108 -7.90 -5.53 -15.87
N MET A 109 -6.83 -4.91 -16.39
CA MET A 109 -5.52 -4.88 -15.73
C MET A 109 -5.60 -4.16 -14.37
N SER A 110 -6.40 -3.10 -14.30
CA SER A 110 -6.64 -2.33 -13.07
C SER A 110 -7.38 -3.15 -12.02
N VAL A 111 -8.34 -3.97 -12.45
CA VAL A 111 -9.07 -4.91 -11.59
C VAL A 111 -8.13 -5.97 -11.03
N LEU A 112 -7.33 -6.61 -11.89
CA LEU A 112 -6.34 -7.62 -11.47
C LEU A 112 -5.33 -7.06 -10.47
N LEU A 113 -4.84 -5.84 -10.74
CA LEU A 113 -3.96 -5.13 -9.83
C LEU A 113 -4.64 -4.85 -8.49
N SER A 114 -5.89 -4.38 -8.50
CA SER A 114 -6.65 -4.07 -7.29
C SER A 114 -6.89 -5.32 -6.44
N MET A 115 -7.20 -6.47 -7.08
CA MET A 115 -7.32 -7.76 -6.40
C MET A 115 -5.99 -8.21 -5.80
N THR A 116 -4.88 -8.09 -6.54
CA THR A 116 -3.54 -8.42 -6.02
C THR A 116 -3.21 -7.60 -4.77
N PHE A 117 -3.50 -6.29 -4.80
CA PHE A 117 -3.25 -5.39 -3.67
C PHE A 117 -4.19 -5.67 -2.49
N LEU A 118 -5.41 -6.12 -2.75
CA LEU A 118 -6.32 -6.58 -1.71
C LEU A 118 -5.79 -7.84 -1.02
N ILE A 119 -5.28 -8.81 -1.78
CA ILE A 119 -4.65 -10.02 -1.22
C ILE A 119 -3.41 -9.65 -0.40
N PHE A 120 -2.53 -8.78 -0.93
CA PHE A 120 -1.33 -8.34 -0.22
C PHE A 120 -1.66 -7.62 1.08
N SER A 121 -2.65 -6.74 1.07
CA SER A 121 -3.05 -5.98 2.26
C SER A 121 -3.67 -6.87 3.34
N PHE A 122 -4.53 -7.83 2.99
CA PHE A 122 -5.01 -8.83 3.94
C PHE A 122 -3.90 -9.73 4.46
N TYR A 123 -2.98 -10.16 3.59
CA TYR A 123 -1.81 -10.97 3.98
C TYR A 123 -0.91 -10.21 4.97
N MET A 124 -0.55 -8.97 4.67
CA MET A 124 0.25 -8.12 5.56
C MET A 124 -0.47 -7.89 6.88
N LEU A 125 -1.77 -7.60 6.85
CA LEU A 125 -2.57 -7.41 8.04
C LEU A 125 -2.57 -8.69 8.88
N LYS A 126 -2.90 -9.86 8.33
CA LYS A 126 -2.98 -11.12 9.07
C LYS A 126 -1.64 -11.50 9.73
N ASN A 127 -0.53 -11.40 8.98
CA ASN A 127 0.77 -11.91 9.42
C ASN A 127 1.61 -10.92 10.26
N ARG A 128 1.15 -9.67 10.40
CA ARG A 128 1.88 -8.62 11.17
C ARG A 128 2.21 -8.98 12.61
N LYS A 129 1.43 -9.86 13.26
CA LYS A 129 1.69 -10.25 14.65
C LYS A 129 2.86 -11.22 14.73
N ILE A 130 2.83 -12.26 13.89
CA ILE A 130 3.82 -13.34 13.85
C ILE A 130 5.21 -12.77 13.49
N ILE A 131 5.26 -11.85 12.53
CA ILE A 131 6.52 -11.33 11.97
C ILE A 131 7.18 -10.29 12.89
N LEU A 132 6.40 -9.60 13.73
CA LEU A 132 6.87 -8.49 14.57
C LEU A 132 6.94 -8.86 16.07
N GLN A 133 6.82 -10.15 16.40
CA GLN A 133 6.95 -10.71 17.76
C GLN A 133 8.24 -11.53 17.96
N GLU A 134 9.03 -11.74 16.91
CA GLU A 134 10.43 -12.16 16.99
C GLU A 134 11.36 -10.96 17.23
#